data_AF-A0A931GST5-F1
#
_entry.id   AF-A0A931GST5-F1
#
_cell.length_a   1.000
_cell.length_b   1.000
_cell.length_c   1.000
_cell.angle_alpha   90.00
_cell.angle_beta   90.00
_cell.angle_gamma   90.00
#
_symmetry.space_group_name_H-M   'P 1'
#
loop_
_entity.id
_entity.type
_entity.pdbx_description
1 polymer ?
#
loop_
_entity_poly.entity_id
_entity_poly.type
_entity_poly.pdbx_seq_one_letter_code
_entity_poly.pdbx_strand_id
1 'polypeptide(L)'
;MTLIDPRTKYPKEFPKEGRQNNPGLDTQMRSEPDIGLDSYVGSGKLEGRKALITGGDSGIGAATAVAYAREGADVAIAYLPEEQEDADRIIAAIEEAGRKAVAIPGDLRELDTCLSGSSCFRVR
;
A
#
# COMPACT_ATOMS: atom_id res chain seq x y z
N MET A 1 -1.84 -27.83 -6.11
CA MET A 1 -1.70 -26.91 -4.96
C MET A 1 -0.79 -27.58 -3.96
N THR A 2 0.43 -27.09 -3.76
CA THR A 2 1.34 -27.65 -2.76
C THR A 2 1.00 -27.01 -1.42
N LEU A 3 0.78 -27.81 -0.38
CA LEU A 3 0.54 -27.30 0.97
C LEU A 3 1.86 -26.71 1.51
N ILE A 4 1.85 -25.43 1.88
CA ILE A 4 3.01 -24.71 2.42
C ILE A 4 2.84 -24.60 3.94
N ASP A 5 3.86 -24.98 4.72
CA ASP A 5 3.85 -24.80 6.18
C ASP A 5 3.93 -23.30 6.54
N PRO A 6 2.91 -22.71 7.18
CA PRO A 6 2.91 -21.28 7.50
C PRO A 6 4.02 -20.89 8.48
N ARG A 7 4.53 -21.83 9.29
CA ARG A 7 5.59 -21.59 10.27
C ARG A 7 6.95 -21.37 9.64
N THR A 8 7.12 -21.70 8.36
CA THR A 8 8.38 -21.56 7.62
C THR A 8 8.24 -20.75 6.34
N LYS A 9 7.03 -20.22 6.06
CA LYS A 9 6.75 -19.48 4.83
C LYS A 9 7.50 -18.14 4.75
N TYR A 10 7.74 -17.49 5.89
CA TYR A 10 8.36 -16.18 5.98
C TYR A 10 9.66 -16.22 6.83
N PRO A 11 10.56 -15.24 6.65
CA PRO A 11 11.78 -15.13 7.47
C PRO A 11 11.48 -15.10 8.97
N LYS A 12 12.32 -15.76 9.77
CA LYS A 12 12.26 -15.76 11.24
C LYS A 12 13.32 -14.86 11.88
N GLU A 13 14.38 -14.60 11.13
CA GLU A 13 15.51 -13.80 11.57
C GLU A 13 15.57 -12.56 10.70
N PHE A 14 15.71 -11.40 11.36
CA PHE A 14 15.80 -10.11 10.70
C PHE A 14 17.19 -9.52 10.95
N PRO A 15 17.77 -8.84 9.95
CA PRO A 15 19.05 -8.16 10.13
C PRO A 15 18.93 -7.13 11.26
N LYS A 16 19.97 -7.01 12.08
CA LYS A 16 20.04 -5.92 13.07
C LYS A 16 20.22 -4.61 12.32
N GLU A 17 19.26 -3.71 12.48
CA GLU A 17 19.28 -2.37 11.89
C GLU A 17 18.93 -1.30 12.93
N GLY A 18 19.41 -0.08 12.67
CA GLY A 18 19.12 1.06 13.52
C GLY A 18 17.68 1.51 13.33
N ARG A 19 17.11 2.13 14.37
CA ARG A 19 15.77 2.72 14.27
C ARG A 19 15.80 3.88 13.27
N GLN A 20 14.91 3.83 12.29
CA GLN A 20 14.64 4.96 11.40
C GLN A 20 13.89 6.07 12.15
N ASN A 21 13.99 7.30 11.67
CA ASN A 21 13.09 8.36 12.13
C ASN A 21 11.69 8.09 11.61
N ASN A 22 10.67 8.46 12.38
CA ASN A 22 9.30 8.38 11.90
C ASN A 22 9.09 9.32 10.70
N PRO A 23 8.31 8.93 9.68
CA PRO A 23 7.52 7.69 9.61
C PRO A 23 8.33 6.42 9.28
N GLY A 24 9.50 6.57 8.65
CA GLY A 24 10.32 5.47 8.16
C GLY A 24 9.97 5.12 6.71
N LEU A 25 10.83 4.34 6.05
CA LEU A 25 10.60 3.88 4.68
C LEU A 25 10.84 2.37 4.57
N ASP A 26 9.90 1.67 3.91
CA ASP A 26 9.99 0.25 3.59
C ASP A 26 11.20 0.00 2.66
N THR A 27 11.45 0.88 1.69
CA THR A 27 12.62 0.78 0.77
C THR A 27 13.96 0.88 1.49
N GLN A 28 14.01 1.46 2.69
CA GLN A 28 15.23 1.58 3.49
C GLN A 28 15.44 0.41 4.46
N MET A 29 14.48 -0.50 4.57
CA MET A 29 14.63 -1.70 5.38
C MET A 29 15.60 -2.68 4.73
N ARG A 30 16.52 -3.26 5.52
CA ARG A 30 17.44 -4.29 5.00
C ARG A 30 16.73 -5.58 4.59
N SER A 31 15.56 -5.81 5.17
CA SER A 31 14.61 -6.84 4.77
C SER A 31 13.34 -6.15 4.34
N GLU A 32 13.18 -5.93 3.04
CA GLU A 32 11.96 -5.34 2.49
C GLU A 32 10.73 -6.19 2.89
N PRO A 33 9.63 -5.57 3.34
CA PRO A 33 8.42 -6.30 3.68
C PRO A 33 7.79 -7.01 2.47
N ASP A 34 7.37 -8.27 2.63
CA ASP A 34 6.51 -8.94 1.65
C ASP A 34 5.08 -8.41 1.78
N ILE A 35 4.74 -7.45 0.92
CA ILE A 35 3.39 -6.86 0.81
C ILE A 35 2.51 -7.58 -0.24
N GLY A 36 2.93 -8.75 -0.72
CA GLY A 36 2.14 -9.53 -1.67
C GLY A 36 2.27 -9.13 -3.14
N LEU A 37 3.30 -8.35 -3.51
CA LEU A 37 3.57 -7.96 -4.91
C LEU A 37 3.65 -9.17 -5.83
N ASP A 38 4.28 -10.27 -5.43
CA ASP A 38 4.33 -11.45 -6.30
C ASP A 38 3.31 -12.53 -5.92
N SER A 39 2.83 -12.52 -4.67
CA SER A 39 2.10 -13.67 -4.10
C SER A 39 0.58 -13.53 -4.11
N TYR A 40 0.03 -12.31 -4.14
CA TYR A 40 -1.42 -12.11 -4.11
C TYR A 40 -2.02 -12.21 -5.51
N VAL A 41 -2.98 -13.12 -5.72
CA VAL A 41 -3.68 -13.26 -7.00
C VAL A 41 -5.15 -12.90 -6.80
N GLY A 42 -5.64 -11.90 -7.54
CA GLY A 42 -7.02 -11.45 -7.47
C GLY A 42 -8.01 -12.43 -8.10
N SER A 43 -9.27 -12.32 -7.69
CA SER A 43 -10.40 -13.14 -8.15
C SER A 43 -11.64 -12.32 -8.51
N GLY A 44 -11.48 -10.99 -8.65
CA GLY A 44 -12.55 -10.05 -9.04
C GLY A 44 -13.54 -9.72 -7.93
N LYS A 45 -13.20 -9.93 -6.65
CA LYS A 45 -14.14 -9.72 -5.53
C LYS A 45 -14.55 -8.26 -5.33
N LEU A 46 -13.75 -7.33 -5.84
CA LEU A 46 -13.94 -5.90 -5.67
C LEU A 46 -14.07 -5.18 -7.01
N GLU A 47 -14.50 -5.89 -8.06
CA GLU A 47 -14.62 -5.31 -9.40
C GLU A 47 -15.50 -4.05 -9.40
N GLY A 48 -14.96 -2.98 -10.01
CA GLY A 48 -15.62 -1.69 -10.12
C GLY A 48 -15.73 -0.90 -8.81
N ARG A 49 -15.16 -1.40 -7.70
CA ARG A 49 -15.13 -0.67 -6.43
C ARG A 49 -14.09 0.44 -6.46
N LYS A 50 -14.27 1.39 -5.54
CA LYS A 50 -13.44 2.57 -5.36
C LYS A 50 -13.06 2.61 -3.88
N ALA A 51 -11.77 2.51 -3.55
CA ALA A 51 -11.26 2.49 -2.18
C ALA A 51 -10.31 3.66 -1.88
N LEU A 52 -10.36 4.16 -0.65
CA LEU A 52 -9.37 5.07 -0.06
C LEU A 52 -8.68 4.34 1.09
N ILE A 53 -7.34 4.32 1.09
CA ILE A 53 -6.52 3.65 2.10
C ILE A 53 -5.55 4.68 2.69
N THR A 54 -5.64 4.93 3.99
CA THR A 54 -4.69 5.79 4.72
C THR A 54 -3.50 4.96 5.19
N GLY A 55 -2.28 5.49 5.09
CA GLY A 55 -1.03 4.71 5.24
C GLY A 55 -0.87 3.68 4.13
N GLY A 56 -1.32 4.01 2.92
CA GLY A 56 -1.35 3.07 1.78
C GLY A 56 -0.02 2.94 1.03
N ASP A 57 0.99 3.69 1.45
CA ASP A 57 2.36 3.74 0.91
C ASP A 57 3.21 2.54 1.35
N SER A 58 3.03 2.04 2.57
CA SER A 58 3.92 1.05 3.18
C SER A 58 3.17 -0.03 3.98
N GLY A 59 3.89 -1.11 4.34
CA GLY A 59 3.43 -2.15 5.25
C GLY A 59 2.04 -2.74 4.93
N ILE A 60 1.15 -2.72 5.93
CA ILE A 60 -0.18 -3.36 5.84
C ILE A 60 -1.11 -2.60 4.87
N GLY A 61 -1.02 -1.27 4.84
CA GLY A 61 -1.84 -0.46 3.94
C GLY A 61 -1.43 -0.69 2.49
N ALA A 62 -0.13 -0.76 2.20
CA ALA A 62 0.40 -1.15 0.90
C ALA A 62 -0.10 -2.54 0.46
N ALA A 63 0.02 -3.55 1.33
CA ALA A 63 -0.47 -4.90 1.02
C ALA A 63 -1.99 -4.92 0.74
N THR A 64 -2.75 -4.10 1.46
CA THR A 64 -4.19 -3.92 1.24
C THR A 64 -4.48 -3.24 -0.10
N ALA A 65 -3.72 -2.20 -0.46
CA ALA A 65 -3.87 -1.47 -1.72
C ALA A 65 -3.60 -2.37 -2.93
N VAL A 66 -2.51 -3.14 -2.88
CA VAL A 66 -2.16 -4.13 -3.92
C VAL A 66 -3.26 -5.19 -4.06
N ALA A 67 -3.72 -5.76 -2.95
CA ALA A 67 -4.79 -6.75 -2.98
C ALA A 67 -6.10 -6.18 -3.55
N TYR A 68 -6.47 -4.95 -3.16
CA TYR A 68 -7.70 -4.31 -3.63
C TYR A 68 -7.65 -4.02 -5.13
N ALA A 69 -6.52 -3.52 -5.62
CA ALA A 69 -6.33 -3.30 -7.05
C ALA A 69 -6.45 -4.60 -7.85
N ARG A 70 -5.79 -5.68 -7.38
CA ARG A 70 -5.87 -7.00 -8.02
C ARG A 70 -7.27 -7.62 -7.98
N GLU A 71 -8.05 -7.30 -6.96
CA GLU A 71 -9.45 -7.71 -6.88
C GLU A 71 -10.41 -6.83 -7.72
N GLY A 72 -9.89 -5.82 -8.43
CA GLY A 72 -10.62 -5.02 -9.43
C GLY A 72 -11.06 -3.63 -8.97
N ALA A 73 -10.52 -3.11 -7.86
CA ALA A 73 -10.86 -1.78 -7.35
C ALA A 73 -9.92 -0.69 -7.85
N ASP A 74 -10.44 0.51 -8.11
CA ASP A 74 -9.62 1.72 -8.18
C ASP A 74 -9.24 2.14 -6.75
N VAL A 75 -8.00 2.57 -6.55
CA VAL A 75 -7.43 2.78 -5.20
C VAL A 75 -6.81 4.17 -5.10
N ALA A 76 -7.23 4.92 -4.08
CA ALA A 76 -6.52 6.09 -3.60
C ALA A 76 -5.74 5.74 -2.33
N ILE A 77 -4.50 6.21 -2.25
CA ILE A 77 -3.66 6.07 -1.05
C ILE A 77 -3.35 7.44 -0.46
N ALA A 78 -3.51 7.58 0.85
CA ALA A 78 -3.09 8.76 1.60
C ALA A 78 -1.92 8.42 2.51
N TYR A 79 -0.93 9.29 2.58
CA TYR A 79 0.38 9.03 3.24
C TYR A 79 1.08 10.37 3.54
N LEU A 80 2.13 10.39 4.36
CA LEU A 80 2.89 11.62 4.60
C LEU A 80 3.80 11.95 3.40
N PRO A 81 4.02 13.24 3.06
CA PRO A 81 4.86 13.60 1.92
C PRO A 81 6.28 13.00 1.95
N GLU A 82 6.83 12.73 3.13
CA GLU A 82 8.12 12.08 3.34
C GLU A 82 8.17 10.62 2.85
N GLU A 83 7.01 9.97 2.72
CA GLU A 83 6.83 8.56 2.30
C GLU A 83 6.61 8.42 0.78
N GLN A 84 6.83 9.48 -0.01
CA GLN A 84 6.53 9.49 -1.45
C GLN A 84 7.23 8.37 -2.23
N GLU A 85 8.46 8.02 -1.86
CA GLU A 85 9.21 6.93 -2.49
C GLU A 85 8.50 5.58 -2.36
N ASP A 86 7.98 5.27 -1.17
CA ASP A 86 7.21 4.06 -0.93
C ASP A 86 5.87 4.10 -1.67
N ALA A 87 5.20 5.26 -1.63
CA ALA A 87 3.93 5.45 -2.32
C ALA A 87 4.03 5.22 -3.84
N ASP A 88 5.12 5.69 -4.48
CA ASP A 88 5.35 5.52 -5.92
C ASP A 88 5.39 4.05 -6.33
N ARG A 89 5.98 3.18 -5.51
CA ARG A 89 6.02 1.73 -5.73
C ARG A 89 4.63 1.12 -5.68
N ILE A 90 3.78 1.57 -4.76
CA ILE A 90 2.41 1.05 -4.63
C ILE A 90 1.51 1.58 -5.75
N ILE A 91 1.68 2.83 -6.15
CA ILE A 91 0.99 3.42 -7.30
C ILE A 91 1.28 2.60 -8.56
N ALA A 92 2.56 2.30 -8.82
CA ALA A 92 2.95 1.45 -9.94
C ALA A 92 2.29 0.07 -9.88
N ALA A 93 2.27 -0.59 -8.71
CA ALA A 93 1.64 -1.89 -8.54
C ALA A 93 0.10 -1.87 -8.78
N ILE A 94 -0.57 -0.78 -8.40
CA ILE A 94 -2.02 -0.58 -8.67
C ILE A 94 -2.25 -0.41 -10.18
N GLU A 95 -1.42 0.39 -10.85
CA GLU A 95 -1.52 0.64 -12.29
C GLU A 95 -1.20 -0.60 -13.12
N GLU A 96 -0.21 -1.40 -12.71
CA GLU A 96 0.12 -2.70 -13.30
C GLU A 96 -1.04 -3.71 -13.19
N ALA A 97 -1.85 -3.62 -12.13
CA ALA A 97 -3.08 -4.39 -11.99
C ALA A 97 -4.23 -3.89 -12.90
N GLY A 98 -3.97 -2.87 -13.74
CA GLY A 98 -4.94 -2.29 -14.67
C GLY A 98 -5.96 -1.38 -14.00
N ARG A 99 -5.70 -0.92 -12.78
CA ARG A 99 -6.61 -0.09 -11.99
C ARG A 99 -6.09 1.33 -11.87
N LYS A 100 -7.00 2.26 -11.53
CA LYS A 100 -6.61 3.65 -11.33
C LYS A 100 -6.01 3.86 -9.93
N ALA A 101 -4.83 4.44 -9.88
CA ALA A 101 -4.19 4.91 -8.66
C ALA A 101 -4.44 6.42 -8.44
N VAL A 102 -4.59 6.85 -7.18
CA VAL A 102 -4.60 8.27 -6.79
C VAL A 102 -3.73 8.47 -5.56
N ALA A 103 -2.71 9.32 -5.68
CA ALA A 103 -1.86 9.75 -4.59
C ALA A 103 -2.48 10.93 -3.83
N ILE A 104 -2.52 10.86 -2.50
CA ILE A 104 -2.99 11.94 -1.61
C ILE A 104 -1.95 12.16 -0.50
N PRO A 105 -0.82 12.81 -0.81
CA PRO A 105 0.17 13.14 0.22
C PRO A 105 -0.38 14.23 1.15
N GLY A 106 -0.28 14.02 2.46
CA GLY A 106 -0.67 15.01 3.45
C GLY A 106 -0.78 14.47 4.87
N ASP A 107 -0.70 15.38 5.83
CA ASP A 107 -0.85 15.05 7.25
C ASP A 107 -2.33 15.02 7.65
N LEU A 108 -2.81 13.83 8.04
CA LEU A 108 -4.19 13.63 8.50
C LEU A 108 -4.49 14.23 9.87
N ARG A 109 -3.48 14.76 10.59
CA ARG A 109 -3.72 15.58 11.78
C ARG A 109 -4.31 16.94 11.41
N GLU A 110 -4.06 17.41 10.19
CA GLU A 110 -4.62 18.63 9.66
C GLU A 110 -6.02 18.36 9.09
N LEU A 111 -7.02 19.06 9.62
CA LEU A 111 -8.43 18.84 9.25
C LEU A 111 -8.66 19.10 7.76
N ASP A 112 -8.02 20.13 7.20
CA ASP A 112 -8.14 20.47 5.79
C ASP A 112 -7.62 19.35 4.87
N THR A 113 -6.57 18.63 5.27
CA THR A 113 -6.09 17.43 4.56
C THR A 113 -7.16 16.33 4.55
N CYS A 114 -7.84 16.12 5.68
CA CYS A 114 -8.90 15.10 5.78
C CYS A 114 -10.09 15.43 4.89
N LEU A 115 -10.50 16.70 4.87
CA LEU A 115 -11.63 17.17 4.06
C LEU A 115 -11.30 17.19 2.57
N SER A 116 -10.11 17.66 2.20
CA SER A 116 -9.68 17.71 0.80
C SER A 116 -9.44 16.31 0.23
N GLY A 117 -8.77 15.41 0.96
CA GLY A 117 -8.52 14.04 0.54
C GLY A 117 -9.79 13.23 0.24
N SER A 118 -10.80 13.34 1.11
CA SER A 118 -12.11 12.69 0.88
C SER A 118 -12.86 13.27 -0.31
N SER A 119 -12.68 14.56 -0.61
CA SER A 119 -13.29 15.22 -1.77
C SER A 119 -12.60 14.89 -3.09
N CYS A 120 -11.26 14.72 -3.09
CA CYS A 120 -10.47 14.41 -4.29
C CYS A 120 -10.93 13.08 -4.92
N PHE A 121 -11.31 12.11 -4.08
CA PHE A 121 -11.81 10.81 -4.52
C PHE A 121 -13.21 10.86 -5.16
N ARG A 122 -13.98 11.92 -4.88
CA ARG A 122 -15.38 12.04 -5.30
C ARG A 122 -15.56 12.68 -6.68
N VAL A 123 -14.49 13.17 -7.32
CA VAL A 123 -14.55 14.04 -8.52
C VAL A 123 -14.05 13.37 -9.81
N ARG A 124 -13.80 12.05 -9.83
CA ARG A 124 -13.48 11.34 -11.09
C ARG A 124 -14.13 9.96 -11.24
#